data_AF-A0A1X4HZB5-F1
#
_entry.id   AF-A0A1X4HZB5-F1
#
_cell.length_a   1.000
_cell.length_b   1.000
_cell.length_c   1.000
_cell.angle_alpha   90.00
_cell.angle_beta   90.00
_cell.angle_gamma   90.00
#
_symmetry.space_group_name_H-M   'P 1'
#
loop_
_entity.id
_entity.type
_entity.pdbx_description
1 polymer ?
#
loop_
_entity_poly.entity_id
_entity_poly.type
_entity_poly.pdbx_seq_one_letter_code
_entity_poly.pdbx_strand_id
1 'polypeptide(L)'
;MPIRTGTTRPALLLLSTVLAAGTLTGCALQELTRDCEGTDGRVREMAALGILDSRPAGATVARGFEEVDAGCWADSGDVSVYAGRTYAFPGTEAEVTAHYRRAAVRDGWDPDPEAPSGDLCFVKEDMTLRVVFLTAEGLAEDGHEDRPDLTTGAGYSVDADSFTNSGVEPGC
;
A
#
# COMPACT_ATOMS: atom_id res chain seq x y z
N MET A 1 -72.80 53.76 19.64
CA MET A 1 -72.93 52.98 20.90
C MET A 1 -73.25 51.54 20.52
N PRO A 2 -72.68 50.48 21.14
CA PRO A 2 -71.84 50.44 22.34
C PRO A 2 -70.41 49.90 22.11
N ILE A 3 -69.59 50.06 23.16
CA ILE A 3 -68.24 49.54 23.37
C ILE A 3 -68.35 48.17 24.06
N ARG A 4 -67.50 47.19 23.73
CA ARG A 4 -66.90 46.33 24.77
C ARG A 4 -65.57 45.70 24.35
N THR A 5 -64.59 46.03 25.18
CA THR A 5 -63.26 45.45 25.39
C THR A 5 -63.29 43.96 25.75
N GLY A 6 -62.19 43.26 25.46
CA GLY A 6 -61.95 41.90 25.96
C GLY A 6 -60.63 41.30 25.46
N THR A 7 -59.54 41.57 26.18
CA THR A 7 -58.21 41.00 26.00
C THR A 7 -58.16 39.56 26.50
N THR A 8 -57.62 38.62 25.71
CA THR A 8 -56.91 37.43 26.21
C THR A 8 -56.08 36.79 25.09
N ARG A 9 -54.75 36.94 25.15
CA ARG A 9 -53.81 35.95 24.57
C ARG A 9 -53.93 34.68 25.42
N PRO A 10 -53.75 33.49 24.83
CA PRO A 10 -52.48 32.80 25.10
C PRO A 10 -51.90 32.01 23.92
N ALA A 11 -50.56 31.96 23.94
CA ALA A 11 -49.71 30.87 23.47
C ALA A 11 -49.88 30.36 22.03
N LEU A 12 -49.21 31.03 21.09
CA LEU A 12 -48.63 30.36 19.92
C LEU A 12 -47.58 29.37 20.43
N LEU A 13 -47.93 28.09 20.50
CA LEU A 13 -46.98 27.00 20.71
C LEU A 13 -46.11 26.88 19.46
N LEU A 14 -44.90 27.39 19.59
CA LEU A 14 -43.78 27.19 18.67
C LEU A 14 -43.45 25.71 18.59
N LEU A 15 -43.65 25.10 17.42
CA LEU A 15 -43.04 23.83 17.04
C LEU A 15 -42.16 24.08 15.82
N SER A 16 -41.06 24.81 16.06
CA SER A 16 -39.93 24.85 15.16
C SER A 16 -39.15 23.55 15.34
N THR A 17 -39.55 22.49 14.63
CA THR A 17 -38.68 21.32 14.46
C THR A 17 -37.51 21.73 13.58
N VAL A 18 -36.45 22.23 14.21
CA VAL A 18 -35.14 22.36 13.56
C VAL A 18 -34.61 20.94 13.43
N LEU A 19 -34.78 20.33 12.25
CA LEU A 19 -34.00 19.18 11.84
C LEU A 19 -32.56 19.67 11.67
N ALA A 20 -31.77 19.59 12.74
CA ALA A 20 -30.33 19.60 12.64
C ALA A 20 -29.91 18.27 11.99
N ALA A 21 -30.09 18.17 10.68
CA ALA A 21 -29.45 17.12 9.88
C ALA A 21 -27.96 17.44 9.90
N GLY A 22 -27.24 16.72 10.76
CA GLY A 22 -25.81 16.92 10.98
C GLY A 22 -25.04 16.76 9.67
N THR A 23 -24.27 17.78 9.31
CA THR A 23 -23.34 17.78 8.18
C THR A 23 -22.06 16.96 8.47
N LEU A 24 -22.13 15.97 9.35
CA LEU A 24 -20.97 15.15 9.74
C LEU A 24 -20.66 14.03 8.73
N THR A 25 -21.44 13.87 7.68
CA THR A 25 -21.28 12.81 6.67
C THR A 25 -20.35 13.18 5.51
N GLY A 26 -19.88 14.42 5.40
CA GLY A 26 -19.09 14.85 4.23
C GLY A 26 -17.66 14.31 4.21
N CYS A 27 -16.88 14.56 5.28
CA CYS A 27 -15.47 14.18 5.31
C CYS A 27 -15.28 12.68 5.58
N ALA A 28 -16.04 12.09 6.51
CA ALA A 28 -15.88 10.68 6.86
C ALA A 28 -16.29 9.71 5.74
N LEU A 29 -17.27 10.08 4.91
CA LEU A 29 -17.67 9.25 3.77
C LEU A 29 -16.64 9.30 2.63
N GLN A 30 -15.95 10.43 2.47
CA GLN A 30 -14.93 10.62 1.44
C GLN A 30 -13.62 9.86 1.74
N GLU A 31 -13.29 9.66 3.02
CA GLU A 31 -12.20 8.76 3.44
C GLU A 31 -12.51 7.30 3.09
N LEU A 32 -13.78 6.88 3.20
CA LEU A 32 -14.22 5.50 2.93
C LEU A 32 -14.44 5.18 1.44
N THR A 33 -14.41 6.20 0.57
CA THR A 33 -14.59 6.06 -0.88
C THR A 33 -13.31 6.29 -1.66
N ARG A 34 -12.15 6.39 -1.00
CA ARG A 34 -10.89 6.50 -1.72
C ARG A 34 -10.66 5.23 -2.53
N ASP A 35 -10.26 5.45 -3.78
CA ASP A 35 -9.96 4.42 -4.74
C ASP A 35 -8.66 4.77 -5.47
N CYS A 36 -8.32 3.99 -6.49
CA CYS A 36 -7.11 4.17 -7.27
C CYS A 36 -7.20 5.28 -8.32
N GLU A 37 -8.29 6.08 -8.36
CA GLU A 37 -8.45 7.13 -9.36
C GLU A 37 -7.31 8.17 -9.24
N GLY A 38 -6.64 8.45 -10.36
CA GLY A 38 -5.54 9.42 -10.43
C GLY A 38 -4.17 8.88 -10.02
N THR A 39 -4.04 7.59 -9.68
CA THR A 39 -2.75 6.99 -9.25
C THR A 39 -1.82 6.60 -10.41
N ASP A 40 -2.26 6.64 -11.68
CA ASP A 40 -1.47 6.24 -12.87
C ASP A 40 -0.08 6.91 -12.96
N GLY A 41 0.05 8.14 -12.46
CA GLY A 41 1.34 8.83 -12.36
C GLY A 41 2.27 8.14 -11.37
N ARG A 42 1.75 7.86 -10.16
CA ARG A 42 2.48 7.20 -9.08
C ARG A 42 2.80 5.75 -9.42
N VAL A 43 1.90 5.01 -10.06
CA VAL A 43 2.16 3.64 -10.54
C VAL A 43 3.38 3.62 -11.48
N ARG A 44 3.44 4.56 -12.44
CA ARG A 44 4.59 4.66 -13.37
C ARG A 44 5.88 5.07 -12.68
N GLU A 45 5.80 5.90 -11.65
CA GLU A 45 6.95 6.28 -10.83
C GLU A 45 7.48 5.07 -10.04
N MET A 46 6.60 4.34 -9.36
CA MET A 46 6.92 3.12 -8.61
C MET A 46 7.53 2.06 -9.52
N ALA A 47 6.96 1.84 -10.71
CA ALA A 47 7.50 0.89 -11.68
C ALA A 47 8.89 1.27 -12.22
N ALA A 48 9.28 2.55 -12.12
CA ALA A 48 10.58 3.06 -12.56
C ALA A 48 11.65 3.07 -11.46
N LEU A 49 11.34 2.57 -10.25
CA LEU A 49 12.29 2.51 -9.15
C LEU A 49 13.49 1.63 -9.51
N GLY A 50 14.69 2.23 -9.52
CA GLY A 50 15.92 1.53 -9.91
C GLY A 50 16.29 0.35 -8.99
N ILE A 51 15.83 0.36 -7.74
CA ILE A 51 16.05 -0.75 -6.80
C ILE A 51 15.37 -2.05 -7.26
N LEU A 52 14.27 -1.97 -8.04
CA LEU A 52 13.58 -3.14 -8.59
C LEU A 52 14.43 -3.89 -9.61
N ASP A 53 15.29 -3.19 -10.36
CA ASP A 53 16.21 -3.78 -11.35
C ASP A 53 17.56 -4.19 -10.73
N SER A 54 17.83 -3.79 -9.48
CA SER A 54 19.01 -4.22 -8.73
C SER A 54 18.94 -5.72 -8.49
N ARG A 55 20.03 -6.47 -8.72
CA ARG A 55 20.06 -7.91 -8.41
C ARG A 55 21.48 -8.45 -8.26
N PRO A 56 21.69 -9.54 -7.49
CA PRO A 56 22.96 -10.25 -7.48
C PRO A 56 23.38 -10.69 -8.89
N ALA A 57 24.68 -10.76 -9.14
CA ALA A 57 25.19 -11.26 -10.40
C ALA A 57 24.73 -12.71 -10.63
N GLY A 58 24.14 -12.99 -11.80
CA GLY A 58 23.59 -14.29 -12.14
C GLY A 58 22.10 -14.48 -11.80
N ALA A 59 21.49 -13.53 -11.08
CA ALA A 59 20.03 -13.49 -10.96
C ALA A 59 19.40 -13.00 -12.27
N THR A 60 18.31 -13.64 -12.67
CA THR A 60 17.55 -13.33 -13.88
C THR A 60 16.08 -13.11 -13.55
N VAL A 61 15.41 -12.23 -14.28
CA VAL A 61 13.95 -12.07 -14.16
C VAL A 61 13.30 -13.43 -14.38
N ALA A 62 12.38 -13.79 -13.49
CA ALA A 62 11.71 -15.07 -13.52
C ALA A 62 10.83 -15.20 -14.76
N ARG A 63 10.75 -16.41 -15.32
CA ARG A 63 9.91 -16.67 -16.50
C ARG A 63 8.44 -16.47 -16.14
N GLY A 64 7.73 -15.69 -16.94
CA GLY A 64 6.34 -15.29 -16.67
C GLY A 64 6.19 -14.06 -15.77
N PHE A 65 7.30 -13.44 -15.34
CA PHE A 65 7.35 -12.20 -14.57
C PHE A 65 8.24 -11.16 -15.26
N GLU A 66 8.28 -11.16 -16.60
CA GLU A 66 9.18 -10.32 -17.39
C GLU A 66 8.91 -8.82 -17.19
N GLU A 67 7.64 -8.46 -17.07
CA GLU A 67 7.18 -7.11 -16.79
C GLU A 67 7.29 -6.77 -15.30
N VAL A 68 7.44 -5.49 -14.98
CA VAL A 68 7.27 -5.03 -13.58
C VAL A 68 5.79 -5.19 -13.24
N ASP A 69 5.49 -5.93 -12.17
CA ASP A 69 4.13 -5.99 -11.64
C ASP A 69 3.87 -4.72 -10.85
N ALA A 70 3.07 -3.81 -11.40
CA ALA A 70 2.79 -2.53 -10.76
C ALA A 70 1.32 -2.18 -10.91
N GLY A 71 0.77 -1.61 -9.85
CA GLY A 71 -0.65 -1.30 -9.80
C GLY A 71 -1.02 -0.52 -8.56
N CYS A 72 -2.32 -0.45 -8.34
CA CYS A 72 -2.89 0.14 -7.16
C CYS A 72 -3.99 -0.79 -6.65
N TRP A 73 -4.05 -0.96 -5.34
CA TRP A 73 -5.18 -1.60 -4.68
C TRP A 73 -5.75 -0.65 -3.63
N ALA A 74 -7.07 -0.73 -3.49
CA ALA A 74 -7.82 0.01 -2.49
C ALA A 74 -8.65 -0.98 -1.69
N ASP A 75 -8.46 -1.02 -0.36
CA ASP A 75 -9.32 -1.77 0.54
C ASP A 75 -9.83 -0.83 1.63
N SER A 76 -11.15 -0.77 1.78
CA SER A 76 -11.81 -0.11 2.92
C SER A 76 -11.36 1.35 3.20
N GLY A 77 -10.89 2.06 2.16
CA GLY A 77 -10.43 3.46 2.23
C GLY A 77 -8.91 3.64 2.26
N ASP A 78 -8.15 2.56 2.45
CA ASP A 78 -6.69 2.55 2.34
C ASP A 78 -6.30 2.29 0.88
N VAL A 79 -5.47 3.17 0.31
CA VAL A 79 -4.99 3.08 -1.06
C VAL A 79 -3.48 2.91 -1.05
N SER A 80 -3.03 1.79 -1.60
CA SER A 80 -1.61 1.48 -1.78
C SER A 80 -1.28 1.34 -3.26
N VAL A 81 -0.22 2.02 -3.67
CA VAL A 81 0.39 1.85 -4.99
C VAL A 81 1.60 0.96 -4.82
N TYR A 82 1.70 -0.08 -5.64
CA TYR A 82 2.78 -1.07 -5.54
C TYR A 82 3.53 -1.22 -6.85
N ALA A 83 4.78 -1.67 -6.74
CA ALA A 83 5.57 -2.17 -7.86
C ALA A 83 6.52 -3.27 -7.38
N GLY A 84 6.65 -4.35 -8.15
CA GLY A 84 7.45 -5.50 -7.78
C GLY A 84 8.13 -6.19 -8.95
N ARG A 85 9.18 -6.94 -8.63
CA ARG A 85 9.86 -7.86 -9.57
C ARG A 85 10.20 -9.18 -8.91
N THR A 86 10.06 -10.24 -9.70
CA THR A 86 10.40 -11.60 -9.29
C THR A 86 11.65 -12.10 -10.02
N TYR A 87 12.56 -12.69 -9.26
CA TYR A 87 13.84 -13.17 -9.75
C TYR A 87 14.04 -14.65 -9.46
N ALA A 88 14.61 -15.36 -10.43
CA ALA A 88 15.22 -16.67 -10.24
C ALA A 88 16.73 -16.49 -10.06
N PHE A 89 17.29 -17.12 -9.03
CA PHE A 89 18.72 -17.05 -8.76
C PHE A 89 19.26 -18.42 -8.31
N PRO A 90 20.26 -18.99 -9.01
CA PRO A 90 20.84 -20.28 -8.64
C PRO A 90 21.79 -20.23 -7.42
N GLY A 91 22.05 -19.04 -6.87
CA GLY A 91 22.87 -18.87 -5.67
C GLY A 91 22.05 -18.98 -4.37
N THR A 92 22.50 -18.29 -3.33
CA THR A 92 22.00 -18.43 -1.96
C THR A 92 21.21 -17.23 -1.46
N GLU A 93 20.32 -17.45 -0.49
CA GLU A 93 19.60 -16.39 0.21
C GLU A 93 20.55 -15.39 0.89
N ALA A 94 21.70 -15.87 1.39
CA ALA A 94 22.72 -15.04 2.01
C ALA A 94 23.34 -14.03 1.03
N GLU A 95 23.53 -14.41 -0.23
CA GLU A 95 24.03 -13.52 -1.29
C GLU A 95 22.98 -12.46 -1.66
N VAL A 96 21.71 -12.84 -1.76
CA VAL A 96 20.58 -11.92 -1.99
C VAL A 96 20.46 -10.93 -0.83
N THR A 97 20.49 -11.42 0.41
CA THR A 97 20.46 -10.63 1.64
C THR A 97 21.58 -9.60 1.68
N ALA A 98 22.82 -10.05 1.44
CA ALA A 98 23.97 -9.18 1.44
C ALA A 98 23.92 -8.15 0.30
N HIS A 99 23.37 -8.52 -0.86
CA HIS A 99 23.17 -7.61 -1.98
C HIS A 99 22.19 -6.49 -1.62
N TYR A 100 20.97 -6.82 -1.16
CA TYR A 100 19.95 -5.81 -0.92
C TYR A 100 20.24 -4.91 0.27
N ARG A 101 20.83 -5.42 1.35
CA ARG A 101 21.31 -4.55 2.45
C ARG A 101 22.25 -3.45 1.97
N ARG A 102 23.07 -3.73 0.94
CA ARG A 102 23.97 -2.73 0.36
C ARG A 102 23.29 -1.89 -0.72
N ALA A 103 22.46 -2.50 -1.56
CA ALA A 103 21.81 -1.83 -2.68
C ALA A 103 20.77 -0.82 -2.20
N ALA A 104 19.92 -1.21 -1.26
CA ALA A 104 18.87 -0.37 -0.69
C ALA A 104 19.47 0.89 -0.05
N VAL A 105 20.47 0.73 0.83
CA VAL A 105 21.17 1.88 1.46
C VAL A 105 21.84 2.80 0.44
N ARG A 106 22.47 2.24 -0.61
CA ARG A 106 23.05 3.08 -1.69
C ARG A 106 22.00 3.84 -2.49
N ASP A 107 20.80 3.29 -2.61
CA ASP A 107 19.66 3.91 -3.28
C ASP A 107 18.86 4.84 -2.34
N GLY A 108 19.31 5.00 -1.09
CA GLY A 108 18.74 5.93 -0.12
C GLY A 108 17.56 5.36 0.69
N TRP A 109 17.44 4.03 0.77
CA TRP A 109 16.51 3.36 1.66
C TRP A 109 17.19 3.04 2.99
N ASP A 110 16.48 3.24 4.09
CA ASP A 110 16.96 2.92 5.43
C ASP A 110 16.39 1.58 5.89
N PRO A 111 17.16 0.69 6.54
CA PRO A 111 16.62 -0.50 7.16
C PRO A 111 15.56 -0.12 8.19
N ASP A 112 14.42 -0.81 8.16
CA ASP A 112 13.39 -0.58 9.17
C ASP A 112 13.90 -1.05 10.54
N PRO A 113 13.92 -0.17 11.57
CA PRO A 113 14.39 -0.52 12.90
C PRO A 113 13.45 -1.48 13.66
N GLU A 114 12.17 -1.57 13.27
CA GLU A 114 11.18 -2.44 13.90
C GLU A 114 11.11 -3.82 13.24
N ALA A 115 11.65 -3.96 12.03
CA ALA A 115 11.65 -5.22 11.31
C ALA A 115 12.41 -6.33 12.06
N PRO A 116 11.89 -7.58 12.07
CA PRO A 116 12.56 -8.73 12.66
C PRO A 116 13.98 -8.93 12.13
N SER A 117 14.86 -9.43 13.02
CA SER A 117 16.25 -9.71 12.68
C SER A 117 16.35 -10.79 11.59
N GLY A 118 16.72 -10.38 10.39
CA GLY A 118 16.82 -11.28 9.23
C GLY A 118 16.02 -10.78 8.04
N ASP A 119 14.95 -10.04 8.32
CA ASP A 119 14.06 -9.52 7.30
C ASP A 119 14.75 -8.43 6.49
N LEU A 120 14.38 -8.36 5.22
CA LEU A 120 14.86 -7.37 4.27
C LEU A 120 13.76 -6.35 4.04
N CYS A 121 13.45 -5.60 5.10
CA CYS A 121 12.55 -4.46 5.06
C CYS A 121 13.34 -3.14 5.13
N PHE A 122 12.97 -2.23 4.25
CA PHE A 122 13.53 -0.89 4.20
C PHE A 122 12.43 0.14 3.98
N VAL A 123 12.68 1.36 4.43
CA VAL A 123 11.75 2.49 4.29
C VAL A 123 12.44 3.65 3.56
N LYS A 124 11.66 4.41 2.80
CA LYS A 124 12.12 5.63 2.12
C LYS A 124 10.93 6.54 1.88
N GLU A 125 10.95 7.73 2.49
CA GLU A 125 9.83 8.69 2.39
C GLU A 125 8.51 8.06 2.83
N ASP A 126 7.54 7.90 1.93
CA ASP A 126 6.24 7.26 2.13
C ASP A 126 6.20 5.78 1.66
N MET A 127 7.36 5.23 1.31
CA MET A 127 7.49 3.91 0.71
C MET A 127 8.10 2.88 1.67
N THR A 128 7.67 1.64 1.51
CA THR A 128 8.35 0.45 2.05
C THR A 128 8.90 -0.39 0.91
N LEU A 129 9.99 -1.10 1.17
CA LEU A 129 10.62 -2.06 0.26
C LEU A 129 10.84 -3.36 1.01
N ARG A 130 10.32 -4.47 0.48
CA ARG A 130 10.52 -5.82 1.02
C ARG A 130 11.21 -6.71 0.00
N VAL A 131 12.10 -7.56 0.47
CA VAL A 131 12.67 -8.65 -0.33
C VAL A 131 12.31 -9.96 0.33
N VAL A 132 11.52 -10.79 -0.36
CA VAL A 132 10.92 -12.01 0.20
C VAL A 132 11.42 -13.22 -0.57
N PHE A 133 11.90 -14.24 0.15
CA PHE A 133 12.29 -15.51 -0.47
C PHE A 133 11.07 -16.36 -0.78
N LEU A 134 11.00 -16.84 -2.02
CA LEU A 134 9.88 -17.61 -2.51
C LEU A 134 10.01 -19.07 -2.06
N THR A 135 8.92 -19.59 -1.51
CA THR A 135 8.81 -21.00 -1.12
C THR A 135 7.83 -21.71 -2.03
N ALA A 136 7.94 -23.04 -2.11
CA ALA A 136 6.99 -23.84 -2.89
C ALA A 136 5.55 -23.72 -2.36
N GLU A 137 5.38 -23.53 -1.05
CA GLU A 137 4.09 -23.33 -0.40
C GLU A 137 3.50 -21.96 -0.79
N GLY A 138 4.25 -20.87 -0.63
CA GLY A 138 3.77 -19.54 -0.99
C GLY A 138 3.42 -19.41 -2.48
N LEU A 139 4.25 -20.00 -3.36
CA LEU A 139 3.93 -20.04 -4.79
C LEU A 139 2.63 -20.81 -5.07
N ALA A 140 2.30 -21.86 -4.33
CA ALA A 140 1.05 -22.59 -4.52
C ALA A 140 -0.16 -21.77 -4.02
N GLU A 141 0.00 -21.02 -2.92
CA GLU A 141 -1.05 -20.11 -2.41
C GLU A 141 -1.38 -19.01 -3.42
N ASP A 142 -0.36 -18.49 -4.12
CA ASP A 142 -0.49 -17.47 -5.15
C ASP A 142 -0.91 -18.02 -6.53
N GLY A 143 -1.12 -19.33 -6.66
CA GLY A 143 -1.51 -19.97 -7.93
C GLY A 143 -0.38 -20.05 -8.97
N HIS A 144 0.85 -20.21 -8.48
CA HIS A 144 2.09 -20.28 -9.23
C HIS A 144 2.85 -21.61 -9.03
N GLU A 145 2.15 -22.69 -8.70
CA GLU A 145 2.74 -24.01 -8.46
C GLU A 145 3.52 -24.58 -9.67
N ASP A 146 3.21 -24.11 -10.88
CA ASP A 146 3.87 -24.49 -12.15
C ASP A 146 5.22 -23.77 -12.37
N ARG A 147 5.88 -23.29 -11.30
CA ARG A 147 7.16 -22.55 -11.35
C ARG A 147 8.25 -23.20 -10.50
N PRO A 148 8.64 -24.45 -10.80
CA PRO A 148 9.65 -25.16 -10.01
C PRO A 148 11.03 -24.48 -10.07
N ASP A 149 11.33 -23.72 -11.11
CA ASP A 149 12.59 -22.98 -11.22
C ASP A 149 12.79 -21.94 -10.11
N LEU A 150 11.71 -21.39 -9.57
CA LEU A 150 11.75 -20.45 -8.45
C LEU A 150 12.09 -21.10 -7.10
N THR A 151 11.99 -22.42 -6.99
CA THR A 151 12.25 -23.16 -5.74
C THR A 151 13.52 -24.01 -5.78
N THR A 152 14.18 -24.10 -6.94
CA THR A 152 15.45 -24.82 -7.12
C THR A 152 16.70 -24.06 -6.66
N GLY A 153 16.53 -22.83 -6.19
CA GLY A 153 17.57 -21.94 -5.68
C GLY A 153 16.96 -20.86 -4.78
N ALA A 154 17.60 -19.70 -4.68
CA ALA A 154 17.03 -18.55 -3.96
C ALA A 154 16.13 -17.74 -4.90
N GLY A 155 14.94 -18.24 -5.23
CA GLY A 155 13.90 -17.42 -5.85
C GLY A 155 13.44 -16.34 -4.87
N TYR A 156 13.25 -15.11 -5.33
CA TYR A 156 12.82 -14.01 -4.46
C TYR A 156 12.00 -12.96 -5.21
N SER A 157 11.12 -12.26 -4.49
CA SER A 157 10.46 -11.04 -4.94
C SER A 157 11.11 -9.81 -4.30
N VAL A 158 10.93 -8.67 -4.96
CA VAL A 158 11.35 -7.35 -4.49
C VAL A 158 10.15 -6.45 -4.69
N ASP A 159 9.53 -6.01 -3.61
CA ASP A 159 8.22 -5.38 -3.62
C ASP A 159 8.33 -4.02 -2.94
N ALA A 160 7.91 -2.97 -3.64
CA ALA A 160 7.82 -1.63 -3.11
C ALA A 160 6.35 -1.21 -3.02
N ASP A 161 5.95 -0.70 -1.85
CA ASP A 161 4.61 -0.16 -1.60
C ASP A 161 4.74 1.33 -1.25
N SER A 162 3.81 2.15 -1.71
CA SER A 162 3.61 3.55 -1.33
C SER A 162 2.21 3.68 -0.75
N PHE A 163 2.14 3.99 0.54
CA PHE A 163 0.88 4.17 1.24
C PHE A 163 0.44 5.63 1.13
N THR A 164 -0.71 5.86 0.49
CA THR A 164 -1.28 7.20 0.45
C THR A 164 -2.22 7.40 1.63
N ASN A 165 -1.90 8.38 2.49
CA ASN A 165 -2.81 8.92 3.50
C ASN A 165 -3.32 7.93 4.57
N SER A 166 -2.57 6.86 4.86
CA SER A 166 -2.89 5.86 5.90
C SER A 166 -2.81 6.42 7.33
N GLY A 167 -2.18 7.58 7.53
CA GLY A 167 -1.91 8.13 8.87
C GLY A 167 -0.93 7.28 9.71
N VAL A 168 -0.35 6.23 9.10
CA VAL A 168 0.62 5.31 9.66
C VAL A 168 1.96 5.58 8.98
N GLU A 169 3.04 5.67 9.76
CA GLU A 169 4.39 5.77 9.19
C GLU A 169 4.70 4.50 8.38
N PRO A 170 5.40 4.61 7.24
CA PRO A 170 5.78 3.43 6.48
C PRO A 170 6.66 2.53 7.35
N GLY A 171 6.28 1.26 7.44
CA GLY A 171 7.01 0.24 8.19
C GLY A 171 6.58 -1.16 7.78
N CYS A 172 7.43 -2.12 8.11
CA CYS A 172 7.12 -3.54 8.17
C CYS A 172 7.02 -3.96 9.65
#